data_AF-A0AB38X9C9-F1
#
_entry.id   AF-A0AB38X9C9-F1
#
_cell.length_a   1.000
_cell.length_b   1.000
_cell.length_c   1.000
_cell.angle_alpha   90.00
_cell.angle_beta   90.00
_cell.angle_gamma   90.00
#
_symmetry.space_group_name_H-M   'P 1'
#
loop_
_entity.id
_entity.type
_entity.pdbx_description
1 polymer ?
#
loop_
_entity_poly.entity_id
_entity_poly.type
_entity_poly.pdbx_seq_one_letter_code
_entity_poly.pdbx_strand_id
1 'polypeptide(L)'
;MPLLKRFSDYCGDVTAEAAERTGLKEGTPVYAGMFDIDACSLATGVLNDDYFSSIVGTWNINVFPSQTRAKKESGLMNSIYPTGLNLVEASSATSAGNLDIMIKTLMSEKIKNAKTHGRSIYDVLEEFLDHTDASFFKAIFFPFLYGSNVNPDAEGSFIGIQSNTTKSAMIRSVYEGIIFAHRYHIEKLIKVAGHRPKAIRISGGGTNSHAWVQMFADTLGIPIETVEGSELGGLGGAMASAVGTGLYLNIDEAVKHMSNLKDHVNPDEGQYKIYTQKYEVYLDLLHTLNHGWSKLKEMQERIDK
;
A
#
# COMPACT_ATOMS: atom_id res chain seq x y z
N MET A 1 25.24 -5.25 -20.29
CA MET A 1 24.28 -4.65 -19.35
C MET A 1 24.65 -3.19 -19.15
N PRO A 2 23.67 -2.29 -18.90
CA PRO A 2 23.97 -0.89 -18.59
C PRO A 2 24.79 -0.77 -17.29
N LEU A 3 25.56 0.32 -17.18
CA LEU A 3 26.35 0.63 -15.97
C LEU A 3 25.41 1.01 -14.82
N LEU A 4 25.72 0.55 -13.61
CA LEU A 4 25.00 0.98 -12.41
C LEU A 4 25.38 2.42 -12.05
N LYS A 5 24.36 3.22 -11.75
CA LYS A 5 24.46 4.64 -11.38
C LYS A 5 23.75 4.84 -10.05
N ARG A 6 24.25 5.76 -9.23
CA ARG A 6 23.52 6.24 -8.05
C ARG A 6 22.36 7.11 -8.49
N PHE A 7 21.33 7.21 -7.66
CA PHE A 7 20.10 7.94 -8.00
C PHE A 7 20.32 9.40 -8.41
N SER A 8 21.34 10.04 -7.83
CA SER A 8 21.71 11.44 -8.09
C SER A 8 22.80 11.60 -9.14
N ASP A 9 23.27 10.52 -9.78
CA ASP A 9 24.31 10.62 -10.79
C ASP A 9 23.74 11.29 -12.05
N TYR A 10 24.50 12.24 -12.58
CA TYR A 10 24.23 12.86 -13.87
C TYR A 10 24.33 11.81 -15.01
N CYS A 11 23.31 11.78 -15.85
CA CYS A 11 23.14 10.83 -16.94
C CYS A 11 23.13 11.47 -18.34
N GLY A 12 23.24 12.80 -18.42
CA GLY A 12 23.17 13.55 -19.67
C GLY A 12 22.19 14.71 -19.55
N ASP A 13 21.90 15.33 -20.68
CA ASP A 13 20.94 16.43 -20.77
C ASP A 13 19.76 16.03 -21.68
N VAL A 14 18.64 16.73 -21.51
CA VAL A 14 17.52 16.70 -22.47
C VAL A 14 18.06 17.13 -23.84
N THR A 15 17.97 16.25 -24.83
CA THR A 15 18.39 16.50 -26.21
C THR A 15 17.41 17.41 -26.94
N ALA A 16 17.83 18.01 -28.06
CA ALA A 16 16.94 18.77 -28.95
C ALA A 16 15.69 17.96 -29.36
N GLU A 17 15.85 16.69 -29.72
CA GLU A 17 14.73 15.80 -30.09
C GLU A 17 13.77 15.57 -28.91
N ALA A 18 14.31 15.32 -27.71
CA ALA A 18 13.49 15.15 -26.52
C ALA A 18 12.77 16.44 -26.13
N ALA A 19 13.43 17.59 -26.26
CA ALA A 19 12.85 18.91 -26.04
C ALA A 19 11.66 19.17 -26.97
N GLU A 20 11.81 18.91 -28.28
CA GLU A 20 10.73 19.05 -29.26
C GLU A 20 9.52 18.16 -28.92
N ARG A 21 9.75 16.92 -28.47
CA ARG A 21 8.69 15.95 -28.16
C ARG A 21 7.98 16.19 -26.83
N THR A 22 8.66 16.78 -25.85
CA THR A 22 8.17 16.88 -24.46
C THR A 22 7.83 18.30 -24.04
N GLY A 23 8.32 19.31 -24.76
CA GLY A 23 8.25 20.72 -24.36
C GLY A 23 9.24 21.11 -23.26
N LEU A 24 10.11 20.20 -22.82
CA LEU A 24 11.19 20.52 -21.88
C LEU A 24 12.30 21.32 -22.57
N LYS A 25 13.07 22.08 -21.79
CA LYS A 25 14.19 22.87 -22.31
C LYS A 25 15.37 21.96 -22.66
N GLU A 26 15.89 22.05 -23.88
CA GLU A 26 17.16 21.41 -24.27
C GLU A 26 18.30 21.82 -23.33
N GLY A 27 19.17 20.88 -22.97
CA GLY A 27 20.25 21.13 -22.02
C GLY A 27 19.82 21.06 -20.55
N THR A 28 18.57 20.68 -20.26
CA THR A 28 18.14 20.41 -18.88
C THR A 28 18.81 19.13 -18.37
N PRO A 29 19.50 19.14 -17.21
CA PRO A 29 20.16 17.96 -16.68
C PRO A 29 19.19 16.81 -16.39
N VAL A 30 19.62 15.59 -16.70
CA VAL A 30 18.90 14.33 -16.45
C VAL A 30 19.70 13.47 -15.47
N TYR A 31 19.04 12.96 -14.45
CA TYR A 31 19.63 12.13 -13.40
C TYR A 31 19.14 10.69 -13.46
N ALA A 32 19.90 9.75 -12.90
CA ALA A 32 19.59 8.33 -12.95
C ALA A 32 18.21 7.98 -12.34
N GLY A 33 17.82 8.69 -11.28
CA GLY A 33 16.57 8.45 -10.59
C GLY A 33 16.59 7.15 -9.77
N MET A 34 15.40 6.67 -9.41
CA MET A 34 15.27 5.49 -8.55
C MET A 34 13.97 4.75 -8.89
N PHE A 35 13.83 3.55 -8.32
CA PHE A 35 12.60 2.79 -8.42
C PHE A 35 11.44 3.49 -7.69
N ASP A 36 10.21 3.28 -8.14
CA ASP A 36 9.03 4.03 -7.69
C ASP A 36 8.71 3.81 -6.20
N ILE A 37 8.91 2.60 -5.67
CA ILE A 37 8.76 2.27 -4.25
C ILE A 37 9.76 3.07 -3.40
N ASP A 38 11.03 3.11 -3.81
CA ASP A 38 12.08 3.87 -3.13
C ASP A 38 11.76 5.38 -3.14
N ALA A 39 11.33 5.89 -4.29
CA ALA A 39 10.93 7.28 -4.47
C ALA A 39 9.75 7.65 -3.56
N CYS A 40 8.72 6.80 -3.49
CA CYS A 40 7.56 7.02 -2.63
C CYS A 40 7.96 6.97 -1.14
N SER A 41 8.81 6.02 -0.73
CA SER A 41 9.29 5.93 0.65
C SER A 41 10.08 7.17 1.08
N LEU A 42 10.89 7.75 0.18
CA LEU A 42 11.58 9.01 0.46
C LEU A 42 10.60 10.19 0.51
N ALA A 43 9.66 10.23 -0.42
CA ALA A 43 8.65 11.27 -0.49
C ALA A 43 7.74 11.28 0.75
N THR A 44 7.53 10.12 1.40
CA THR A 44 6.87 10.03 2.71
C THR A 44 7.81 10.34 3.88
N GLY A 45 9.07 10.63 3.63
CA GLY A 45 10.06 11.02 4.63
C GLY A 45 10.59 9.87 5.49
N VAL A 46 10.47 8.63 5.03
CA VAL A 46 10.93 7.44 5.75
C VAL A 46 12.41 7.19 5.44
N LEU A 47 13.28 7.63 6.35
CA LEU A 47 14.75 7.55 6.19
C LEU A 47 15.41 6.46 7.05
N ASN A 48 14.70 5.92 8.03
CA ASN A 48 15.16 4.92 8.99
C ASN A 48 14.01 3.98 9.39
N ASP A 49 14.27 3.06 10.31
CA ASP A 49 13.34 2.04 10.80
C ASP A 49 12.35 2.53 11.88
N ASP A 50 12.44 3.79 12.34
CA ASP A 50 11.44 4.38 13.24
C ASP A 50 10.06 4.52 12.58
N TYR A 51 10.01 4.61 11.25
CA TYR A 51 8.78 4.77 10.48
C TYR A 51 8.76 3.75 9.35
N PHE A 52 7.58 3.25 9.01
CA PHE A 52 7.40 2.45 7.80
C PHE A 52 6.65 3.28 6.76
N SER A 53 6.89 3.01 5.48
CA SER A 53 6.11 3.57 4.38
C SER A 53 5.18 2.50 3.82
N SER A 54 3.88 2.81 3.74
CA SER A 54 2.87 1.92 3.17
C SER A 54 2.19 2.58 1.98
N ILE A 55 2.28 1.97 0.81
CA ILE A 55 1.60 2.43 -0.41
C ILE A 55 0.30 1.63 -0.51
N VAL A 56 -0.82 2.33 -0.29
CA VAL A 56 -2.19 1.81 -0.42
C VAL A 56 -2.71 2.21 -1.80
N GLY A 57 -2.11 1.59 -2.82
CA GLY A 57 -2.46 1.77 -4.23
C GLY A 57 -3.15 0.52 -4.78
N THR A 58 -3.01 0.27 -6.08
CA THR A 58 -3.45 -1.00 -6.69
C THR A 58 -2.82 -2.20 -5.98
N TRP A 59 -1.56 -2.05 -5.61
CA TRP A 59 -0.78 -3.03 -4.85
C TRP A 59 -0.66 -2.64 -3.37
N ASN A 60 -0.56 -3.67 -2.55
CA ASN A 60 -0.23 -3.57 -1.13
C ASN A 60 1.29 -3.59 -1.04
N ILE A 61 1.92 -2.47 -0.70
CA ILE A 61 3.38 -2.36 -0.58
C ILE A 61 3.69 -1.75 0.78
N ASN A 62 4.58 -2.37 1.54
CA ASN A 62 5.04 -1.88 2.83
C ASN A 62 6.56 -2.01 2.88
N VAL A 63 7.24 -0.94 3.27
CA VAL A 63 8.70 -0.88 3.25
C VAL A 63 9.27 -0.15 4.46
N PHE A 64 10.51 -0.48 4.80
CA PHE A 64 11.32 0.34 5.70
C PHE A 64 12.82 0.21 5.37
N PRO A 65 13.63 1.27 5.56
CA PRO A 65 15.08 1.21 5.45
C PRO A 65 15.71 0.46 6.62
N SER A 66 16.67 -0.42 6.32
CA SER A 66 17.35 -1.28 7.29
C SER A 66 18.85 -1.36 7.01
N GLN A 67 19.65 -1.43 8.09
CA GLN A 67 21.09 -1.71 7.97
C GLN A 67 21.36 -3.14 7.46
N THR A 68 20.43 -4.07 7.68
CA THR A 68 20.57 -5.47 7.29
C THR A 68 19.49 -5.91 6.31
N ARG A 69 19.83 -6.83 5.42
CA ARG A 69 18.86 -7.43 4.50
C ARG A 69 17.96 -8.42 5.22
N ALA A 70 16.70 -8.46 4.82
CA ALA A 70 15.83 -9.57 5.18
C ALA A 70 16.38 -10.88 4.59
N LYS A 71 16.27 -11.95 5.37
CA LYS A 71 16.68 -13.30 4.97
C LYS A 71 15.85 -13.79 3.79
N LYS A 72 16.44 -14.55 2.88
CA LYS A 72 15.74 -15.07 1.68
C LYS A 72 14.51 -15.91 2.05
N GLU A 73 14.59 -16.65 3.15
CA GLU A 73 13.52 -17.54 3.63
C GLU A 73 12.29 -16.78 4.15
N SER A 74 12.42 -15.47 4.43
CA SER A 74 11.30 -14.63 4.85
C SER A 74 10.28 -14.36 3.73
N GLY A 75 10.69 -14.54 2.47
CA GLY A 75 9.92 -14.14 1.28
C GLY A 75 9.85 -12.62 1.07
N LEU A 76 10.60 -11.84 1.86
CA LEU A 76 10.69 -10.39 1.72
C LEU A 76 11.72 -10.01 0.66
N MET A 77 11.50 -8.85 0.05
CA MET A 77 12.37 -8.30 -0.99
C MET A 77 13.36 -7.30 -0.39
N ASN A 78 14.49 -7.10 -1.07
CA ASN A 78 15.52 -6.15 -0.66
C ASN A 78 16.00 -5.35 -1.88
N SER A 79 16.02 -4.03 -1.80
CA SER A 79 16.68 -3.14 -2.77
C SER A 79 17.74 -2.26 -2.08
N ILE A 80 18.58 -1.58 -2.87
CA ILE A 80 19.52 -0.58 -2.35
C ILE A 80 18.78 0.74 -2.25
N TYR A 81 18.61 1.24 -1.04
CA TYR A 81 17.92 2.48 -0.77
C TYR A 81 18.83 3.69 -1.07
N PRO A 82 18.31 4.85 -1.50
CA PRO A 82 19.11 6.03 -1.81
C PRO A 82 20.02 6.56 -0.68
N THR A 83 19.72 6.23 0.58
CA THR A 83 20.57 6.53 1.75
C THR A 83 21.77 5.59 1.89
N GLY A 84 21.87 4.54 1.06
CA GLY A 84 22.86 3.47 1.17
C GLY A 84 22.42 2.29 2.06
N LEU A 85 21.25 2.39 2.70
CA LEU A 85 20.63 1.29 3.45
C LEU A 85 20.02 0.23 2.50
N ASN A 86 19.52 -0.87 3.07
CA ASN A 86 18.67 -1.81 2.34
C ASN A 86 17.22 -1.39 2.55
N LEU A 87 16.44 -1.27 1.48
CA LEU A 87 14.99 -1.14 1.62
C LEU A 87 14.40 -2.55 1.71
N VAL A 88 13.80 -2.88 2.86
CA VAL A 88 13.14 -4.17 3.07
C VAL A 88 11.67 -4.01 2.71
N GLU A 89 11.18 -4.89 1.85
CA GLU A 89 9.83 -4.79 1.28
C GLU A 89 9.00 -6.05 1.51
N ALA A 90 7.73 -5.83 1.86
CA ALA A 90 6.67 -6.81 1.82
C ALA A 90 5.52 -6.29 0.93
N SER A 91 5.26 -6.97 -0.18
CA SER A 91 4.23 -6.54 -1.14
C SER A 91 3.39 -7.69 -1.72
N SER A 92 2.18 -7.37 -2.19
CA SER A 92 1.31 -8.27 -2.94
C SER A 92 0.15 -7.56 -3.65
N ALA A 93 -0.52 -8.24 -4.58
CA ALA A 93 -1.65 -7.71 -5.35
C ALA A 93 -2.98 -7.72 -4.56
N THR A 94 -2.95 -7.26 -3.30
CA THR A 94 -4.03 -7.43 -2.32
C THR A 94 -4.63 -6.12 -1.81
N SER A 95 -4.36 -4.99 -2.47
CA SER A 95 -4.81 -3.65 -2.02
C SER A 95 -6.00 -3.11 -2.84
N ALA A 96 -6.05 -1.80 -3.08
CA ALA A 96 -7.21 -1.08 -3.62
C ALA A 96 -7.70 -1.58 -4.99
N GLY A 97 -6.87 -2.31 -5.76
CA GLY A 97 -7.35 -3.01 -6.96
C GLY A 97 -8.46 -4.03 -6.64
N ASN A 98 -8.38 -4.72 -5.50
CA ASN A 98 -9.43 -5.63 -5.04
C ASN A 98 -10.70 -4.85 -4.69
N LEU A 99 -10.55 -3.70 -4.02
CA LEU A 99 -11.69 -2.84 -3.68
C LEU A 99 -12.42 -2.35 -4.95
N ASP A 100 -11.69 -1.89 -5.96
CA ASP A 100 -12.26 -1.40 -7.22
C ASP A 100 -13.10 -2.47 -7.92
N ILE A 101 -12.56 -3.70 -8.08
CA ILE A 101 -13.31 -4.81 -8.68
C ILE A 101 -14.53 -5.20 -7.84
N MET A 102 -14.41 -5.24 -6.51
CA MET A 102 -15.53 -5.61 -5.65
C MET A 102 -16.64 -4.57 -5.68
N ILE A 103 -16.30 -3.27 -5.72
CA ILE A 103 -17.26 -2.18 -5.92
C ILE A 103 -17.97 -2.34 -7.26
N LYS A 104 -17.22 -2.54 -8.36
CA LYS A 104 -17.81 -2.71 -9.70
C LYS A 104 -18.75 -3.93 -9.76
N THR A 105 -18.36 -5.02 -9.10
CA THR A 105 -19.11 -6.28 -9.10
C THR A 105 -20.37 -6.21 -8.24
N LEU A 106 -20.29 -5.67 -7.03
CA LEU A 106 -21.39 -5.71 -6.07
C LEU A 106 -22.29 -4.46 -6.11
N MET A 107 -21.73 -3.30 -6.46
CA MET A 107 -22.35 -1.98 -6.25
C MET A 107 -22.67 -1.22 -7.54
N SER A 108 -22.76 -1.90 -8.68
CA SER A 108 -23.02 -1.27 -9.99
C SER A 108 -24.23 -0.32 -10.03
N GLU A 109 -25.33 -0.66 -9.35
CA GLU A 109 -26.50 0.21 -9.21
C GLU A 109 -26.23 1.47 -8.36
N LYS A 110 -25.51 1.32 -7.24
CA LYS A 110 -25.11 2.46 -6.40
C LYS A 110 -24.16 3.39 -7.14
N ILE A 111 -23.24 2.86 -7.97
CA ILE A 111 -22.38 3.67 -8.83
C ILE A 111 -23.21 4.54 -9.78
N LYS A 112 -24.20 3.93 -10.46
CA LYS A 112 -25.10 4.67 -11.36
C LYS A 112 -25.88 5.75 -10.61
N ASN A 113 -26.43 5.41 -9.44
CA ASN A 113 -27.21 6.33 -8.61
C ASN A 113 -26.37 7.51 -8.10
N ALA A 114 -25.15 7.27 -7.60
CA ALA A 114 -24.26 8.34 -7.17
C ALA A 114 -23.98 9.32 -8.32
N LYS A 115 -23.68 8.78 -9.51
CA LYS A 115 -23.43 9.58 -10.72
C LYS A 115 -24.64 10.44 -11.13
N THR A 116 -25.87 9.91 -11.04
CA THR A 116 -27.08 10.69 -11.34
C THR A 116 -27.31 11.85 -10.36
N HIS A 117 -26.75 11.77 -9.16
CA HIS A 117 -26.80 12.83 -8.15
C HIS A 117 -25.53 13.69 -8.10
N GLY A 118 -24.67 13.61 -9.11
CA GLY A 118 -23.44 14.42 -9.18
C GLY A 118 -22.37 14.04 -8.15
N ARG A 119 -22.45 12.84 -7.55
CA ARG A 119 -21.52 12.33 -6.54
C ARG A 119 -20.68 11.18 -7.09
N SER A 120 -19.52 10.97 -6.50
CA SER A 120 -18.73 9.75 -6.68
C SER A 120 -19.28 8.62 -5.81
N ILE A 121 -19.07 7.36 -6.22
CA ILE A 121 -19.33 6.21 -5.34
C ILE A 121 -18.43 6.25 -4.09
N TYR A 122 -17.23 6.81 -4.22
CA TYR A 122 -16.30 6.93 -3.09
C TYR A 122 -16.82 7.89 -2.02
N ASP A 123 -17.55 8.96 -2.37
CA ASP A 123 -18.17 9.86 -1.38
C ASP A 123 -19.23 9.12 -0.56
N VAL A 124 -20.01 8.24 -1.22
CA VAL A 124 -21.03 7.42 -0.57
C VAL A 124 -20.40 6.35 0.32
N LEU A 125 -19.26 5.80 -0.09
CA LEU A 125 -18.51 4.83 0.71
C LEU A 125 -17.82 5.49 1.90
N GLU A 126 -17.30 6.70 1.75
CA GLU A 126 -16.73 7.48 2.86
C GLU A 126 -17.78 7.69 3.96
N GLU A 127 -18.96 8.19 3.60
CA GLU A 127 -20.07 8.35 4.55
C GLU A 127 -20.45 7.02 5.20
N PHE A 128 -20.52 5.94 4.42
CA PHE A 128 -20.83 4.60 4.95
C PHE A 128 -19.77 4.11 5.95
N LEU A 129 -18.49 4.31 5.66
CA LEU A 129 -17.41 3.91 6.54
C LEU A 129 -17.40 4.72 7.84
N ASP A 130 -17.70 6.02 7.76
CA ASP A 130 -17.77 6.92 8.91
C ASP A 130 -18.91 6.55 9.89
N HIS A 131 -20.00 5.96 9.37
CA HIS A 131 -21.14 5.51 10.17
C HIS A 131 -21.07 4.02 10.57
N THR A 132 -19.92 3.36 10.38
CA THR A 132 -19.74 1.94 10.72
C THR A 132 -18.41 1.67 11.42
N ASP A 133 -18.40 0.69 12.32
CA ASP A 133 -17.24 0.37 13.16
C ASP A 133 -16.75 -1.07 12.98
N ALA A 134 -15.75 -1.48 13.77
CA ALA A 134 -15.18 -2.82 13.72
C ALA A 134 -16.19 -3.94 14.00
N SER A 135 -17.31 -3.62 14.67
CA SER A 135 -18.38 -4.56 15.05
C SER A 135 -19.47 -4.70 13.99
N PHE A 136 -19.54 -3.77 13.01
CA PHE A 136 -20.60 -3.69 12.01
C PHE A 136 -20.81 -5.00 11.25
N PHE A 137 -19.72 -5.68 10.87
CA PHE A 137 -19.80 -6.96 10.17
C PHE A 137 -18.71 -7.93 10.60
N LYS A 138 -19.07 -9.22 10.62
CA LYS A 138 -18.27 -10.30 11.23
C LYS A 138 -17.70 -11.29 10.23
N ALA A 139 -17.94 -11.10 8.93
CA ALA A 139 -17.35 -11.96 7.90
C ALA A 139 -15.91 -11.53 7.60
N ILE A 140 -15.13 -12.48 7.08
CA ILE A 140 -13.76 -12.28 6.64
C ILE A 140 -13.73 -12.26 5.11
N PHE A 141 -12.97 -11.32 4.55
CA PHE A 141 -12.63 -11.29 3.13
C PHE A 141 -11.15 -11.54 2.94
N PHE A 142 -10.80 -12.48 2.05
CA PHE A 142 -9.45 -12.65 1.55
C PHE A 142 -9.29 -11.89 0.22
N PRO A 143 -8.44 -10.85 0.15
CA PRO A 143 -8.30 -10.01 -1.04
C PRO A 143 -7.34 -10.60 -2.09
N PHE A 144 -7.55 -11.85 -2.51
CA PHE A 144 -6.64 -12.57 -3.42
C PHE A 144 -7.16 -12.62 -4.86
N LEU A 145 -7.88 -11.60 -5.33
CA LEU A 145 -8.43 -11.57 -6.69
C LEU A 145 -7.35 -11.49 -7.78
N TYR A 146 -6.17 -10.95 -7.43
CA TYR A 146 -5.03 -10.78 -8.33
C TYR A 146 -3.80 -11.59 -7.89
N GLY A 147 -3.98 -12.51 -6.93
CA GLY A 147 -2.92 -13.29 -6.31
C GLY A 147 -2.75 -13.01 -4.82
N SER A 148 -1.99 -13.87 -4.14
CA SER A 148 -1.79 -13.82 -2.69
C SER A 148 -0.31 -13.73 -2.28
N ASN A 149 -0.09 -13.41 -1.02
CA ASN A 149 1.21 -13.34 -0.35
C ASN A 149 1.57 -14.59 0.48
N VAL A 150 0.76 -15.64 0.42
CA VAL A 150 0.96 -16.85 1.24
C VAL A 150 0.94 -18.15 0.46
N ASN A 151 0.02 -18.26 -0.51
CA ASN A 151 -0.16 -19.44 -1.33
C ASN A 151 -0.47 -18.99 -2.76
N PRO A 152 0.32 -19.41 -3.77
CA PRO A 152 0.13 -18.96 -5.15
C PRO A 152 -1.24 -19.34 -5.73
N ASP A 153 -1.89 -20.37 -5.20
CA ASP A 153 -3.21 -20.85 -5.63
C ASP A 153 -4.38 -20.20 -4.86
N ALA A 154 -4.11 -19.34 -3.87
CA ALA A 154 -5.17 -18.76 -3.05
C ALA A 154 -6.01 -17.74 -3.83
N GLU A 155 -7.34 -17.82 -3.66
CA GLU A 155 -8.30 -17.01 -4.41
C GLU A 155 -9.17 -16.14 -3.49
N GLY A 156 -9.69 -15.05 -4.06
CA GLY A 156 -10.53 -14.11 -3.33
C GLY A 156 -11.80 -14.77 -2.77
N SER A 157 -12.10 -14.54 -1.49
CA SER A 157 -13.11 -15.31 -0.78
C SER A 157 -13.83 -14.51 0.31
N PHE A 158 -15.15 -14.70 0.43
CA PHE A 158 -15.95 -14.23 1.57
C PHE A 158 -16.31 -15.42 2.47
N ILE A 159 -16.01 -15.32 3.76
CA ILE A 159 -16.25 -16.38 4.74
C ILE A 159 -17.09 -15.83 5.89
N GLY A 160 -18.21 -16.48 6.19
CA GLY A 160 -19.15 -16.05 7.24
C GLY A 160 -20.35 -15.25 6.74
N ILE A 161 -20.67 -15.33 5.44
CA ILE A 161 -21.89 -14.75 4.85
C ILE A 161 -23.13 -15.50 5.37
N GLN A 162 -24.18 -14.76 5.70
CA GLN A 162 -25.48 -15.28 6.17
C GLN A 162 -26.64 -14.66 5.37
N SER A 163 -27.86 -15.19 5.53
CA SER A 163 -29.06 -14.76 4.79
C SER A 163 -29.42 -13.28 4.95
N ASN A 164 -28.96 -12.64 6.02
CA ASN A 164 -29.16 -11.21 6.30
C ASN A 164 -27.99 -10.32 5.83
N THR A 165 -26.96 -10.88 5.18
CA THR A 165 -25.80 -10.12 4.74
C THR A 165 -26.17 -9.20 3.58
N THR A 166 -25.85 -7.92 3.72
CA THR A 166 -26.06 -6.91 2.68
C THR A 166 -24.81 -6.70 1.83
N LYS A 167 -24.96 -6.15 0.63
CA LYS A 167 -23.83 -5.73 -0.20
C LYS A 167 -22.89 -4.76 0.52
N SER A 168 -23.44 -3.84 1.32
CA SER A 168 -22.65 -2.87 2.11
C SER A 168 -21.81 -3.57 3.18
N ALA A 169 -22.38 -4.57 3.85
CA ALA A 169 -21.63 -5.40 4.80
C ALA A 169 -20.49 -6.16 4.11
N MET A 170 -20.73 -6.73 2.91
CA MET A 170 -19.66 -7.34 2.12
C MET A 170 -18.56 -6.33 1.77
N ILE A 171 -18.90 -5.13 1.31
CA ILE A 171 -17.90 -4.09 1.02
C ILE A 171 -17.13 -3.68 2.28
N ARG A 172 -17.76 -3.57 3.45
CA ARG A 172 -17.03 -3.35 4.71
C ARG A 172 -15.97 -4.42 4.94
N SER A 173 -16.31 -5.71 4.78
CA SER A 173 -15.30 -6.78 4.91
C SER A 173 -14.20 -6.70 3.86
N VAL A 174 -14.44 -6.13 2.66
CA VAL A 174 -13.37 -5.90 1.65
C VAL A 174 -12.35 -4.88 2.14
N TYR A 175 -12.81 -3.74 2.68
CA TYR A 175 -11.93 -2.73 3.28
C TYR A 175 -11.06 -3.33 4.39
N GLU A 176 -11.68 -4.10 5.29
CA GLU A 176 -11.00 -4.75 6.42
C GLU A 176 -10.02 -5.85 5.95
N GLY A 177 -10.43 -6.69 5.00
CA GLY A 177 -9.61 -7.76 4.45
C GLY A 177 -8.34 -7.24 3.76
N ILE A 178 -8.43 -6.11 3.06
CA ILE A 178 -7.26 -5.41 2.50
C ILE A 178 -6.32 -4.97 3.62
N ILE A 179 -6.84 -4.38 4.70
CA ILE A 179 -6.00 -3.95 5.82
C ILE A 179 -5.39 -5.16 6.54
N PHE A 180 -6.10 -6.28 6.68
CA PHE A 180 -5.53 -7.53 7.22
C PHE A 180 -4.38 -8.06 6.35
N ALA A 181 -4.48 -7.94 5.03
CA ALA A 181 -3.36 -8.27 4.14
C ALA A 181 -2.16 -7.32 4.31
N HIS A 182 -2.39 -6.02 4.54
CA HIS A 182 -1.33 -5.07 4.92
C HIS A 182 -0.73 -5.43 6.29
N ARG A 183 -1.57 -5.69 7.30
CA ARG A 183 -1.13 -6.08 8.66
C ARG A 183 -0.26 -7.32 8.63
N TYR A 184 -0.64 -8.32 7.84
CA TYR A 184 0.16 -9.55 7.66
C TYR A 184 1.58 -9.25 7.16
N HIS A 185 1.71 -8.34 6.19
CA HIS A 185 3.00 -7.90 5.67
C HIS A 185 3.79 -7.06 6.69
N ILE A 186 3.13 -6.10 7.33
CA ILE A 186 3.72 -5.22 8.34
C ILE A 186 4.24 -6.03 9.53
N GLU A 187 3.52 -7.06 10.00
CA GLU A 187 3.99 -7.94 11.07
C GLU A 187 5.24 -8.74 10.69
N LYS A 188 5.43 -9.08 9.41
CA LYS A 188 6.70 -9.66 8.92
C LYS A 188 7.82 -8.64 8.95
N LEU A 189 7.56 -7.39 8.55
CA LEU A 189 8.55 -6.31 8.58
C LEU A 189 8.96 -5.97 10.01
N ILE A 190 8.02 -5.91 10.96
CA ILE A 190 8.30 -5.69 12.40
C ILE A 190 9.25 -6.76 12.94
N LYS A 191 9.11 -8.03 12.52
CA LYS A 191 10.05 -9.10 12.92
C LYS A 191 11.47 -8.87 12.41
N VAL A 192 11.64 -8.22 11.26
CA VAL A 192 12.95 -7.87 10.72
C VAL A 192 13.53 -6.64 11.42
N ALA A 193 12.72 -5.60 11.63
CA ALA A 193 13.13 -4.39 12.35
C ALA A 193 13.47 -4.67 13.82
N GLY A 194 12.80 -5.64 14.45
CA GLY A 194 12.98 -5.98 15.86
C GLY A 194 12.22 -5.06 16.82
N HIS A 195 11.50 -4.06 16.31
CA HIS A 195 10.62 -3.18 17.07
C HIS A 195 9.42 -2.74 16.23
N ARG A 196 8.39 -2.20 16.89
CA ARG A 196 7.28 -1.53 16.21
C ARG A 196 7.72 -0.14 15.75
N PRO A 197 7.30 0.34 14.55
CA PRO A 197 7.52 1.72 14.16
C PRO A 197 6.69 2.67 15.03
N LYS A 198 7.14 3.93 15.15
CA LYS A 198 6.44 5.01 15.84
C LYS A 198 5.16 5.40 15.11
N ALA A 199 5.20 5.38 13.78
CA ALA A 199 4.04 5.58 12.91
C ALA A 199 4.28 4.88 11.56
N ILE A 200 3.19 4.64 10.82
CA ILE A 200 3.24 4.23 9.43
C ILE A 200 2.79 5.40 8.58
N ARG A 201 3.62 5.78 7.61
CA ARG A 201 3.32 6.85 6.66
C ARG A 201 2.70 6.27 5.42
N ILE A 202 1.42 6.56 5.21
CA ILE A 202 0.66 5.98 4.12
C ILE A 202 0.61 6.91 2.91
N SER A 203 0.58 6.32 1.73
CA SER A 203 0.43 7.00 0.44
C SER A 203 -0.45 6.20 -0.52
N GLY A 204 -0.72 6.76 -1.71
CA GLY A 204 -1.57 6.14 -2.71
C GLY A 204 -3.06 6.49 -2.53
N GLY A 205 -3.90 5.97 -3.43
CA GLY A 205 -5.31 6.37 -3.51
C GLY A 205 -6.14 6.11 -2.25
N GLY A 206 -5.70 5.20 -1.38
CA GLY A 206 -6.34 4.94 -0.08
C GLY A 206 -6.35 6.15 0.86
N THR A 207 -5.41 7.09 0.72
CA THR A 207 -5.34 8.29 1.59
C THR A 207 -6.45 9.30 1.33
N ASN A 208 -7.21 9.15 0.23
CA ASN A 208 -8.37 10.00 -0.05
C ASN A 208 -9.58 9.71 0.86
N SER A 209 -9.56 8.62 1.61
CA SER A 209 -10.62 8.19 2.52
C SER A 209 -10.14 8.30 3.97
N HIS A 210 -10.58 9.34 4.68
CA HIS A 210 -10.20 9.55 6.09
C HIS A 210 -10.66 8.37 6.95
N ALA A 211 -11.90 7.90 6.73
CA ALA A 211 -12.43 6.75 7.44
C ALA A 211 -11.60 5.47 7.22
N TRP A 212 -11.07 5.26 6.01
CA TRP A 212 -10.19 4.11 5.74
C TRP A 212 -8.83 4.29 6.39
N VAL A 213 -8.26 5.50 6.40
CA VAL A 213 -7.02 5.81 7.14
C VAL A 213 -7.17 5.53 8.64
N GLN A 214 -8.28 5.95 9.26
CA GLN A 214 -8.58 5.60 10.66
C GLN A 214 -8.66 4.08 10.85
N MET A 215 -9.32 3.36 9.93
CA MET A 215 -9.42 1.90 10.01
C MET A 215 -8.05 1.21 9.91
N PHE A 216 -7.09 1.76 9.17
CA PHE A 216 -5.70 1.30 9.18
C PHE A 216 -5.08 1.46 10.56
N ALA A 217 -5.20 2.64 11.19
CA ALA A 217 -4.69 2.90 12.53
C ALA A 217 -5.29 1.90 13.53
N ASP A 218 -6.62 1.81 13.55
CA ASP A 218 -7.37 0.92 14.43
C ASP A 218 -7.00 -0.54 14.20
N THR A 219 -6.79 -0.99 12.97
CA THR A 219 -6.48 -2.41 12.71
C THR A 219 -5.04 -2.76 13.07
N LEU A 220 -4.09 -1.84 12.87
CA LEU A 220 -2.67 -2.07 13.11
C LEU A 220 -2.28 -1.82 14.57
N GLY A 221 -3.02 -0.96 15.28
CA GLY A 221 -2.64 -0.47 16.60
C GLY A 221 -1.33 0.32 16.55
N ILE A 222 -1.11 1.06 15.45
CA ILE A 222 0.06 1.90 15.17
C ILE A 222 -0.46 3.22 14.60
N PRO A 223 0.03 4.38 15.05
CA PRO A 223 -0.35 5.67 14.47
C PRO A 223 -0.10 5.72 12.96
N ILE A 224 -1.00 6.38 12.23
CA ILE A 224 -0.92 6.55 10.79
C ILE A 224 -0.73 8.02 10.45
N GLU A 225 0.20 8.32 9.55
CA GLU A 225 0.45 9.66 9.06
C GLU A 225 0.23 9.71 7.54
N THR A 226 -0.36 10.79 7.05
CA THR A 226 -0.43 11.09 5.62
C THR A 226 0.56 12.19 5.28
N VAL A 227 0.90 12.29 3.99
CA VAL A 227 1.91 13.22 3.47
C VAL A 227 1.25 14.12 2.44
N GLU A 228 1.66 15.39 2.39
CA GLU A 228 1.15 16.34 1.40
C GLU A 228 1.54 15.92 -0.03
N GLY A 229 0.61 16.13 -0.97
CA GLY A 229 0.82 15.84 -2.38
C GLY A 229 0.20 14.51 -2.84
N SER A 230 -0.06 14.42 -4.14
CA SER A 230 -0.67 13.24 -4.79
C SER A 230 0.34 12.41 -5.58
N GLU A 231 1.42 13.01 -6.05
CA GLU A 231 2.41 12.39 -6.94
C GLU A 231 3.74 12.10 -6.21
N LEU A 232 3.68 11.30 -5.15
CA LEU A 232 4.83 11.06 -4.27
C LEU A 232 6.00 10.34 -4.98
N GLY A 233 5.74 9.46 -5.94
CA GLY A 233 6.80 8.87 -6.76
C GLY A 233 7.54 9.93 -7.59
N GLY A 234 6.78 10.89 -8.16
CA GLY A 234 7.35 12.05 -8.84
C GLY A 234 8.14 12.96 -7.89
N LEU A 235 7.64 13.18 -6.68
CA LEU A 235 8.34 13.95 -5.64
C LEU A 235 9.69 13.31 -5.27
N GLY A 236 9.76 11.99 -5.12
CA GLY A 236 11.03 11.29 -4.89
C GLY A 236 12.02 11.45 -6.05
N GLY A 237 11.53 11.44 -7.30
CA GLY A 237 12.35 11.77 -8.48
C GLY A 237 12.83 13.24 -8.49
N ALA A 238 12.00 14.17 -8.04
CA ALA A 238 12.38 15.57 -7.86
C ALA A 238 13.45 15.73 -6.76
N MET A 239 13.34 14.99 -5.65
CA MET A 239 14.37 14.94 -4.61
C MET A 239 15.71 14.42 -5.16
N ALA A 240 15.69 13.38 -6.00
CA ALA A 240 16.89 12.89 -6.68
C ALA A 240 17.57 13.99 -7.51
N SER A 241 16.78 14.73 -8.28
CA SER A 241 17.27 15.81 -9.13
C SER A 241 17.77 16.99 -8.30
N ALA A 242 17.11 17.32 -7.19
CA ALA A 242 17.55 18.36 -6.27
C ALA A 242 18.90 18.04 -5.61
N VAL A 243 19.15 16.77 -5.26
CA VAL A 243 20.47 16.33 -4.79
C VAL A 243 21.48 16.34 -5.93
N GLY A 244 21.12 15.80 -7.10
CA GLY A 244 22.02 15.73 -8.26
C GLY A 244 22.45 17.09 -8.82
N THR A 245 21.61 18.11 -8.69
CA THR A 245 21.92 19.52 -9.06
C THR A 245 22.73 20.26 -8.00
N GLY A 246 22.88 19.68 -6.80
CA GLY A 246 23.49 20.34 -5.65
C GLY A 246 22.58 21.37 -4.97
N LEU A 247 21.28 21.42 -5.30
CA LEU A 247 20.30 22.25 -4.58
C LEU A 247 20.20 21.84 -3.11
N TYR A 248 20.24 20.53 -2.84
CA TYR A 248 20.40 19.99 -1.49
C TYR A 248 21.65 19.13 -1.40
N LEU A 249 22.31 19.16 -0.24
CA LEU A 249 23.58 18.46 -0.01
C LEU A 249 23.45 16.93 -0.12
N ASN A 250 22.33 16.40 0.37
CA ASN A 250 22.06 14.98 0.45
C ASN A 250 20.55 14.72 0.50
N ILE A 251 20.17 13.44 0.53
CA ILE A 251 18.76 13.06 0.48
C ILE A 251 17.99 13.44 1.77
N ASP A 252 18.64 13.41 2.93
CA ASP A 252 18.06 13.84 4.20
C ASP A 252 17.64 15.31 4.16
N GLU A 253 18.51 16.19 3.63
CA GLU A 253 18.20 17.61 3.44
C GLU A 253 17.09 17.82 2.42
N ALA A 254 17.07 17.07 1.31
CA ALA A 254 15.99 17.15 0.33
C ALA A 254 14.64 16.74 0.93
N VAL A 255 14.60 15.61 1.65
CA VAL A 255 13.41 15.10 2.33
C VAL A 255 12.87 16.12 3.34
N LYS A 256 13.76 16.68 4.18
CA LYS A 256 13.41 17.68 5.19
C LYS A 256 12.74 18.93 4.61
N HIS A 257 13.10 19.34 3.40
CA HIS A 257 12.57 20.57 2.78
C HIS A 257 11.44 20.33 1.76
N MET A 258 11.31 19.10 1.26
CA MET A 258 10.37 18.78 0.17
C MET A 258 9.22 17.86 0.59
N SER A 259 9.30 17.20 1.74
CA SER A 259 8.23 16.34 2.29
C SER A 259 7.61 16.99 3.53
N ASN A 260 6.29 17.07 3.54
CA ASN A 260 5.52 17.58 4.68
C ASN A 260 4.48 16.55 5.10
N LEU A 261 4.39 16.29 6.40
CA LEU A 261 3.27 15.54 6.96
C LEU A 261 1.99 16.38 6.89
N LYS A 262 0.88 15.73 6.57
CA LYS A 262 -0.42 16.38 6.41
C LYS A 262 -1.32 16.08 7.62
N ASP A 263 -1.72 14.82 7.78
CA ASP A 263 -2.62 14.38 8.84
C ASP A 263 -1.94 13.31 9.70
N HIS A 264 -2.34 13.23 10.97
CA HIS A 264 -1.89 12.22 11.93
C HIS A 264 -3.09 11.63 12.65
N VAL A 265 -3.20 10.31 12.64
CA VAL A 265 -4.34 9.56 13.15
C VAL A 265 -3.87 8.51 14.15
N ASN A 266 -4.41 8.57 15.36
CA ASN A 266 -4.12 7.60 16.41
C ASN A 266 -5.11 6.43 16.40
N PRO A 267 -4.67 5.21 16.75
CA PRO A 267 -5.58 4.07 16.86
C PRO A 267 -6.58 4.28 17.99
N ASP A 268 -7.83 3.89 17.76
CA ASP A 268 -8.80 3.70 18.84
C ASP A 268 -8.60 2.32 19.49
N GLU A 269 -8.39 2.30 20.82
CA GLU A 269 -8.11 1.04 21.55
C GLU A 269 -9.29 0.05 21.51
N GLY A 270 -10.53 0.56 21.54
CA GLY A 270 -11.74 -0.26 21.48
C GLY A 270 -11.87 -0.96 20.13
N GLN A 271 -11.63 -0.22 19.06
CA GLN A 271 -11.61 -0.73 17.69
C GLN A 271 -10.47 -1.71 17.48
N TYR A 272 -9.25 -1.39 17.94
CA TYR A 272 -8.07 -2.25 17.84
C TYR A 272 -8.27 -3.61 18.51
N LYS A 273 -8.96 -3.64 19.66
CA LYS A 273 -9.28 -4.89 20.33
C LYS A 273 -10.17 -5.79 19.47
N ILE A 274 -11.19 -5.23 18.83
CA ILE A 274 -12.11 -5.99 17.95
C ILE A 274 -11.38 -6.42 16.68
N TYR A 275 -10.62 -5.53 16.05
CA TYR A 275 -9.86 -5.86 14.85
C TYR A 275 -8.79 -6.92 15.10
N THR A 276 -8.17 -6.93 16.28
CA THR A 276 -7.22 -7.99 16.66
C THR A 276 -7.91 -9.35 16.74
N GLN A 277 -9.11 -9.45 17.32
CA GLN A 277 -9.88 -10.71 17.31
C GLN A 277 -10.23 -11.16 15.89
N LYS A 278 -10.65 -10.23 15.02
CA LYS A 278 -10.94 -10.52 13.61
C LYS A 278 -9.70 -10.97 12.85
N TYR A 279 -8.55 -10.36 13.15
CA TYR A 279 -7.27 -10.69 12.52
C TYR A 279 -6.74 -12.06 12.96
N GLU A 280 -6.91 -12.44 14.23
CA GLU A 280 -6.61 -13.80 14.70
C GLU A 280 -7.41 -14.85 13.91
N VAL A 281 -8.71 -14.63 13.74
CA VAL A 281 -9.58 -15.50 12.92
C VAL A 281 -9.15 -15.48 11.44
N TYR A 282 -8.74 -14.32 10.90
CA TYR A 282 -8.20 -14.21 9.55
C TYR A 282 -6.97 -15.12 9.36
N LEU A 283 -6.03 -15.12 10.31
CA LEU A 283 -4.84 -15.98 10.27
C LEU A 283 -5.18 -17.47 10.37
N ASP A 284 -6.09 -17.83 11.28
CA ASP A 284 -6.53 -19.22 11.46
C ASP A 284 -7.21 -19.77 10.19
N LEU A 285 -8.09 -18.98 9.58
CA LEU A 285 -8.73 -19.34 8.31
C LEU A 285 -7.71 -19.43 7.18
N LEU A 286 -6.75 -18.51 7.11
CA LEU A 286 -5.71 -18.51 6.09
C LEU A 286 -4.86 -19.78 6.16
N HIS A 287 -4.51 -20.21 7.38
CA HIS A 287 -3.81 -21.47 7.61
C HIS A 287 -4.67 -22.69 7.22
N THR A 288 -5.93 -22.69 7.66
CA THR A 288 -6.87 -23.80 7.44
C THR A 288 -7.12 -24.06 5.94
N LEU A 289 -7.25 -22.99 5.15
CA LEU A 289 -7.54 -23.08 3.72
C LEU A 289 -6.34 -23.44 2.86
N ASN A 290 -5.13 -23.47 3.41
CA ASN A 290 -3.90 -23.63 2.63
C ASN A 290 -3.90 -24.86 1.71
N HIS A 291 -4.39 -26.01 2.19
CA HIS A 291 -4.54 -27.21 1.36
C HIS A 291 -5.76 -27.18 0.44
N GLY A 292 -6.78 -26.40 0.80
CA GLY A 292 -8.01 -26.24 0.02
C GLY A 292 -7.78 -25.51 -1.30
N TRP A 293 -6.88 -24.51 -1.30
CA TRP A 293 -6.56 -23.72 -2.50
C TRP A 293 -6.04 -24.57 -3.66
N SER A 294 -5.05 -25.43 -3.41
CA SER A 294 -4.51 -26.27 -4.48
C SER A 294 -5.54 -27.28 -5.00
N LYS A 295 -6.42 -27.82 -4.13
CA LYS A 295 -7.54 -28.68 -4.57
C LYS A 295 -8.57 -27.93 -5.41
N LEU A 296 -8.85 -26.67 -5.07
CA LEU A 296 -9.73 -25.80 -5.85
C LEU A 296 -9.14 -25.58 -7.25
N LYS A 297 -7.84 -25.25 -7.31
CA LYS A 297 -7.12 -25.04 -8.57
C LYS A 297 -7.13 -26.29 -9.46
N GLU A 298 -6.78 -27.45 -8.90
CA GLU A 298 -6.84 -28.74 -9.61
C GLU A 298 -8.25 -29.03 -10.17
N MET A 299 -9.29 -28.70 -9.40
CA MET A 299 -10.68 -28.91 -9.83
C MET A 299 -11.05 -27.99 -10.99
N GLN A 300 -10.67 -26.71 -10.96
CA GLN A 300 -10.87 -25.77 -12.08
C GLN A 300 -10.15 -26.24 -13.35
N GLU A 301 -8.86 -26.61 -13.25
CA GLU A 301 -8.07 -27.08 -14.40
C GLU A 301 -8.60 -28.38 -15.03
N ARG A 302 -9.32 -29.21 -14.26
CA ARG A 302 -10.02 -30.38 -14.80
C ARG A 302 -11.30 -30.02 -15.54
N ILE A 303 -11.99 -28.95 -15.16
CA ILE A 303 -13.22 -28.50 -15.82
C ILE A 303 -12.91 -27.77 -17.12
N ASP A 304 -11.78 -27.05 -17.19
CA ASP A 304 -11.36 -26.30 -18.38
C ASP A 304 -10.81 -27.18 -19.53
N LYS A 305 -10.65 -28.49 -19.29
CA LYS A 305 -10.21 -29.49 -20.28
C LYS A 305 -11.38 -30.22 -20.92
#